data_AF-A0AAU5Z3R2-F1
#
_entry.id   AF-A0AAU5Z3R2-F1
#
_cell.length_a   1.000
_cell.length_b   1.000
_cell.length_c   1.000
_cell.angle_alpha   90.00
_cell.angle_beta   90.00
_cell.angle_gamma   90.00
#
_symmetry.space_group_name_H-M   'P 1'
#
loop_
_entity.id
_entity.type
_entity.pdbx_description
1 polymer ?
#
loop_
_entity_poly.entity_id
_entity_poly.type
_entity_poly.pdbx_seq_one_letter_code
_entity_poly.pdbx_strand_id
1 'polypeptide(L)'
;MAAGAGRLADLADTPRVIAVGATGALGNEVASQRQIEESIRANYGYPATGVPITGGPRQAAERLAEFHQAGADHLVMGFSDGDWRTQCDLLADAATLL
;
A
#
# COMPACT_ATOMS: atom_id res chain seq x y z
N MET A 1 27.96 15.47 18.70
CA MET A 1 26.94 15.33 17.63
C MET A 1 27.55 14.86 16.30
N ALA A 2 28.44 13.86 16.28
CA ALA A 2 29.13 13.43 15.04
C ALA A 2 28.72 12.02 14.53
N ALA A 3 28.09 11.20 15.37
CA ALA A 3 27.75 9.82 15.00
C ALA A 3 26.63 9.70 13.95
N GLY A 4 25.69 10.66 13.92
CA GLY A 4 24.57 10.64 12.96
C GLY A 4 24.99 10.95 11.53
N ALA A 5 25.92 11.89 11.33
CA ALA A 5 26.40 12.29 10.01
C ALA A 5 27.23 11.19 9.33
N GLY A 6 28.09 10.50 10.09
CA GLY A 6 28.83 9.35 9.58
C GLY A 6 27.90 8.22 9.14
N ARG A 7 26.91 7.87 9.97
CA ARG A 7 25.93 6.83 9.65
C ARG A 7 25.07 7.16 8.42
N LEU A 8 24.76 8.44 8.18
CA LEU A 8 24.03 8.87 6.99
C LEU A 8 24.87 8.75 5.70
N ALA A 9 26.18 9.00 5.79
CA ALA A 9 27.10 8.82 4.67
C ALA A 9 27.26 7.33 4.30
N ASP A 10 27.40 6.45 5.29
CA ASP A 10 27.48 4.99 5.06
C ASP A 10 26.19 4.42 4.43
N LEU A 11 25.03 4.98 4.78
CA LEU A 11 23.73 4.61 4.20
C LEU A 11 23.46 5.25 2.83
N ALA A 12 24.29 6.18 2.38
CA ALA A 12 24.13 6.81 1.06
C ALA A 12 24.53 5.86 -0.08
N ASP A 13 25.50 4.98 0.16
CA ASP A 13 26.05 4.04 -0.84
C ASP A 13 25.45 2.63 -0.77
N THR A 14 24.50 2.39 0.16
CA THR A 14 23.80 1.11 0.27
C THR A 14 22.52 1.13 -0.57
N PRO A 15 22.20 0.07 -1.35
CA PRO A 15 20.91 -0.06 -2.02
C PRO A 15 19.77 0.15 -1.01
N ARG A 16 18.94 1.15 -1.24
CA ARG A 16 17.83 1.48 -0.35
C ARG A 16 16.65 0.62 -0.71
N VAL A 17 16.17 -0.13 0.27
CA VAL A 17 14.89 -0.82 0.19
C VAL A 17 13.78 0.20 0.42
N ILE A 18 12.90 0.38 -0.56
CA ILE A 18 11.74 1.27 -0.49
C ILE A 18 10.52 0.44 -0.07
N ALA A 19 10.04 0.70 1.13
CA ALA A 19 8.77 0.15 1.62
C ALA A 19 7.65 1.19 1.51
N VAL A 20 6.56 0.83 0.85
CA VAL A 20 5.37 1.65 0.71
C VAL A 20 4.25 1.09 1.57
N GLY A 21 3.70 1.93 2.46
CA GLY A 21 2.46 1.63 3.15
C GLY A 21 1.26 1.93 2.26
N ALA A 22 0.36 0.96 2.11
CA ALA A 22 -0.88 1.09 1.34
C ALA A 22 -2.08 0.74 2.22
N THR A 23 -3.25 1.22 1.82
CA THR A 23 -4.52 0.86 2.46
C THR A 23 -5.60 0.61 1.42
N GLY A 24 -6.66 -0.09 1.82
CA GLY A 24 -7.81 -0.33 0.96
C GLY A 24 -8.68 -1.48 1.44
N ALA A 25 -9.54 -1.97 0.56
CA ALA A 25 -10.37 -3.15 0.79
C ALA A 25 -10.62 -3.82 -0.57
N LEU A 26 -10.44 -5.15 -0.60
CA LEU A 26 -10.47 -5.96 -1.81
C LEU A 26 -11.75 -6.81 -1.87
N GLY A 27 -12.19 -7.10 -3.09
CA GLY A 27 -13.37 -7.91 -3.36
C GLY A 27 -14.67 -7.10 -3.39
N ASN A 28 -15.78 -7.84 -3.33
CA ASN A 28 -17.13 -7.27 -3.33
C ASN A 28 -17.61 -7.10 -1.89
N GLU A 29 -18.68 -6.31 -1.71
CA GLU A 29 -19.35 -6.12 -0.40
C GLU A 29 -18.46 -5.52 0.71
N VAL A 30 -17.38 -4.85 0.33
CA VAL A 30 -16.51 -4.04 1.19
C VAL A 30 -16.61 -2.56 0.82
N ALA A 31 -16.08 -1.69 1.69
CA ALA A 31 -15.98 -0.26 1.46
C ALA A 31 -15.39 0.07 0.07
N SER A 32 -16.13 0.84 -0.71
CA SER A 32 -15.66 1.39 -1.98
C SER A 32 -14.49 2.34 -1.78
N GLN A 33 -13.71 2.57 -2.85
CA GLN A 33 -12.62 3.54 -2.85
C GLN A 33 -13.05 4.90 -2.29
N ARG A 34 -14.20 5.41 -2.77
CA ARG A 34 -14.75 6.69 -2.31
C ARG A 34 -15.02 6.69 -0.80
N GLN A 35 -15.60 5.63 -0.24
CA GLN A 35 -15.87 5.56 1.20
C GLN A 35 -14.58 5.58 2.02
N ILE A 36 -13.54 4.89 1.56
CA ILE A 36 -12.22 4.89 2.23
C ILE A 36 -11.57 6.28 2.13
N GLU A 37 -11.61 6.93 0.95
CA GLU A 37 -11.11 8.30 0.77
C GLU A 37 -11.84 9.31 1.67
N GLU A 38 -13.16 9.20 1.78
CA GLU A 38 -13.99 10.04 2.65
C GLU A 38 -13.64 9.80 4.14
N SER A 39 -13.41 8.54 4.54
CA SER A 39 -12.95 8.19 5.89
C SER A 39 -11.57 8.77 6.20
N ILE A 40 -10.60 8.65 5.28
CA ILE A 40 -9.26 9.22 5.47
C ILE A 40 -9.34 10.74 5.60
N ARG A 41 -10.12 11.39 4.73
CA ARG A 41 -10.34 12.84 4.80
C ARG A 41 -10.96 13.26 6.12
N ALA A 42 -11.98 12.54 6.59
CA ALA A 42 -12.67 12.85 7.84
C ALA A 42 -11.78 12.68 9.08
N ASN A 43 -10.93 11.65 9.10
CA ASN A 43 -10.10 11.32 10.26
C ASN A 43 -8.76 12.06 10.30
N TYR A 44 -8.17 12.36 9.13
CA TYR A 44 -6.81 12.90 9.03
C TYR A 44 -6.75 14.30 8.39
N GLY A 45 -7.85 14.80 7.83
CA GLY A 45 -7.91 16.14 7.24
C GLY A 45 -7.21 16.28 5.88
N TYR A 46 -6.77 15.18 5.26
CA TYR A 46 -6.08 15.19 3.97
C TYR A 46 -6.89 14.52 2.85
N PRO A 47 -6.84 15.05 1.61
CA PRO A 47 -7.42 14.35 0.46
C PRO A 47 -6.61 13.08 0.18
N ALA A 48 -7.30 11.97 -0.08
CA ALA A 48 -6.71 10.66 -0.36
C ALA A 48 -7.12 10.11 -1.74
N THR A 49 -7.51 11.00 -2.66
CA THR A 49 -8.04 10.60 -3.96
C THR A 49 -7.07 9.71 -4.73
N GLY A 50 -7.51 8.50 -5.08
CA GLY A 50 -6.71 7.50 -5.77
C GLY A 50 -5.69 6.75 -4.91
N VAL A 51 -5.64 7.01 -3.60
CA VAL A 51 -4.71 6.35 -2.68
C VAL A 51 -5.16 4.92 -2.32
N PRO A 52 -6.45 4.64 -2.02
CA PRO A 52 -6.83 3.29 -1.62
C PRO A 52 -6.77 2.28 -2.76
N ILE A 53 -6.17 1.12 -2.50
CA ILE A 53 -6.19 -0.03 -3.41
C ILE A 53 -7.50 -0.79 -3.22
N THR A 54 -8.36 -0.81 -4.24
CA THR A 54 -9.67 -1.48 -4.17
C THR A 54 -9.96 -2.29 -5.43
N GLY A 55 -11.03 -3.08 -5.41
CA GLY A 55 -11.42 -3.95 -6.51
C GLY A 55 -10.99 -5.40 -6.29
N GLY A 56 -10.98 -6.19 -7.36
CA GLY A 56 -10.60 -7.60 -7.32
C GLY A 56 -9.08 -7.82 -7.40
N PRO A 57 -8.64 -9.10 -7.33
CA PRO A 57 -7.22 -9.45 -7.36
C PRO A 57 -6.46 -8.89 -8.56
N ARG A 58 -7.08 -8.85 -9.76
CA ARG A 58 -6.45 -8.29 -10.96
C ARG A 58 -6.17 -6.80 -10.84
N GLN A 59 -7.16 -6.02 -10.40
CA GLN A 59 -6.99 -4.58 -10.21
C GLN A 59 -5.97 -4.27 -9.11
N ALA A 60 -5.96 -5.07 -8.05
CA ALA A 60 -4.94 -4.98 -7.02
C ALA A 60 -3.54 -5.27 -7.58
N ALA A 61 -3.37 -6.35 -8.35
CA ALA A 61 -2.09 -6.68 -8.99
C ALA A 61 -1.56 -5.56 -9.90
N GLU A 62 -2.44 -4.94 -10.70
CA GLU A 62 -2.08 -3.78 -11.53
C GLU A 62 -1.53 -2.63 -10.68
N ARG A 63 -2.17 -2.29 -9.56
CA ARG A 63 -1.67 -1.26 -8.63
C ARG A 63 -0.35 -1.66 -7.95
N LEU A 64 -0.21 -2.92 -7.54
CA LEU A 64 1.03 -3.43 -6.95
C LEU A 64 2.20 -3.34 -7.96
N ALA A 65 1.94 -3.67 -9.23
CA ALA A 65 2.92 -3.55 -10.31
C ALA A 65 3.34 -2.10 -10.56
N GLU A 66 2.41 -1.14 -10.49
CA GLU A 66 2.73 0.30 -10.59
C GLU A 66 3.68 0.74 -9.47
N PHE A 67 3.46 0.31 -8.22
CA PHE A 67 4.40 0.61 -7.13
C PHE A 67 5.77 -0.03 -7.35
N HIS A 68 5.80 -1.29 -7.80
CA HIS A 68 7.06 -1.96 -8.10
C HIS A 68 7.84 -1.24 -9.22
N GLN A 69 7.17 -0.85 -10.30
CA GLN A 69 7.76 -0.06 -11.39
C GLN A 69 8.24 1.32 -10.94
N ALA A 70 7.59 1.90 -9.94
CA ALA A 70 8.03 3.14 -9.28
C ALA A 70 9.22 2.96 -8.32
N GLY A 71 9.72 1.72 -8.17
CA GLY A 71 10.89 1.39 -7.36
C GLY A 71 10.57 0.89 -5.95
N ALA A 72 9.32 0.53 -5.65
CA ALA A 72 9.00 -0.10 -4.38
C ALA A 72 9.51 -1.56 -4.35
N ASP A 73 10.25 -1.90 -3.30
CA ASP A 73 10.72 -3.25 -3.01
C ASP A 73 9.74 -4.01 -2.11
N HIS A 74 9.03 -3.28 -1.25
CA HIS A 74 8.04 -3.82 -0.34
C HIS A 74 6.77 -2.99 -0.34
N LEU A 75 5.63 -3.68 -0.28
CA LEU A 75 4.33 -3.05 -0.07
C LEU A 75 3.67 -3.67 1.15
N VAL A 76 3.27 -2.81 2.09
CA VAL A 76 2.59 -3.20 3.33
C VAL A 76 1.13 -2.77 3.23
N MET A 77 0.22 -3.74 3.15
CA MET A 77 -1.20 -3.49 2.97
C MET A 77 -1.95 -3.51 4.30
N GLY A 78 -2.63 -2.42 4.64
CA GLY A 78 -3.58 -2.33 5.74
C GLY A 78 -5.03 -2.33 5.24
N PHE A 79 -5.82 -3.33 5.64
CA PHE A 79 -7.22 -3.42 5.22
C PHE A 79 -8.13 -2.53 6.08
N SER A 80 -8.93 -1.69 5.41
CA SER A 80 -9.86 -0.75 6.03
C SER A 80 -11.25 -1.36 6.28
N ASP A 81 -11.56 -2.51 5.69
CA ASP A 81 -12.84 -3.20 5.80
C ASP A 81 -12.70 -4.69 5.37
N GLY A 82 -13.74 -5.48 5.62
CA GLY A 82 -13.82 -6.90 5.26
C GLY A 82 -13.23 -7.85 6.30
N ASP A 83 -13.50 -9.16 6.15
CA ASP A 83 -12.88 -10.18 6.99
C ASP A 83 -11.38 -10.26 6.68
N TRP A 84 -10.55 -10.16 7.73
CA TRP A 84 -9.10 -10.11 7.59
C TRP A 84 -8.52 -11.30 6.81
N ARG A 85 -9.02 -12.53 7.03
CA ARG A 85 -8.48 -13.70 6.31
C ARG A 85 -8.84 -13.63 4.84
N THR A 86 -10.10 -13.33 4.53
CA THR A 86 -10.53 -13.15 3.13
C THR A 86 -9.73 -12.05 2.42
N GLN A 87 -9.44 -10.94 3.10
CA GLN A 87 -8.61 -9.87 2.54
C GLN A 87 -7.17 -10.34 2.26
N CYS A 88 -6.58 -11.10 3.18
CA CYS A 88 -5.27 -11.72 2.97
C CYS A 88 -5.28 -12.72 1.79
N ASP A 89 -6.31 -13.54 1.66
CA ASP A 89 -6.45 -14.49 0.55
C ASP A 89 -6.55 -13.77 -0.79
N LEU A 90 -7.36 -12.71 -0.89
CA LEU A 90 -7.50 -11.90 -2.11
C LEU A 90 -6.19 -11.18 -2.47
N LEU A 91 -5.43 -10.71 -1.47
CA LEU A 91 -4.12 -10.12 -1.70
C LEU A 91 -3.09 -11.17 -2.15
N ALA A 92 -3.15 -12.38 -1.61
CA ALA A 92 -2.32 -13.49 -2.06
C ALA A 92 -2.64 -13.85 -3.51
N ASP A 93 -3.93 -13.93 -3.88
CA ASP A 93 -4.36 -14.11 -5.27
C ASP A 93 -3.81 -13.01 -6.18
N ALA A 94 -3.86 -11.75 -5.76
CA ALA A 94 -3.29 -10.64 -6.53
C ALA A 94 -1.78 -10.79 -6.73
N ALA A 95 -1.06 -11.24 -5.70
CA ALA A 95 0.39 -11.46 -5.79
C ALA A 95 0.76 -12.58 -6.78
N THR A 96 -0.11 -13.56 -7.03
CA THR A 96 0.13 -14.58 -8.08
C THR A 96 0.03 -14.05 -9.51
N LEU A 97 -0.44 -12.82 -9.69
CA LEU A 97 -0.63 -12.16 -10.98
C LEU A 97 0.47 -11.13 -11.31
N LEU A 98 1.46 -10.96 -10.41
CA LEU A 98 2.65 -10.11 -10.59
C LEU A 98 3.78 -10.84 -11.32
#